data_AF-D7CS15-F1
#
_entry.id   AF-D7CS15-F1
#
_cell.length_a   1.000
_cell.length_b   1.000
_cell.length_c   1.000
_cell.angle_alpha   90.00
_cell.angle_beta   90.00
_cell.angle_gamma   90.00
#
_symmetry.space_group_name_H-M   'P 1'
#
loop_
_entity.id
_entity.type
_entity.pdbx_description
1 polymer ?
#
loop_
_entity_poly.entity_id
_entity_poly.type
_entity_poly.pdbx_seq_one_letter_code
_entity_poly.pdbx_strand_id
1 'polypeptide(L)'
;MRIVSLLPSASEIVCALGLGEQLVAVSHECDFPPEVQRLPRITSSILPHDLDARAIDEAVCRAVQEGRALYKVDGDLLARLKPDLIVTQGVCDVCAVSVGTVQETLQFLPDVLPAGTQTLSLSGTSVAGVWRDIGRVGAAAGVPERAAALVGELKARWERLARLPKPAPRPRVLMLEWPDPPFYGGHWVPEQVAAAGGEDALGRPGEVSARVTWERLLEADPDVIVMVACGYDLAANRAFAAALYEHPEARTLRAVRRGAVWAADANSFFSRPAPRLVAGAEALAQVLAARDVPGVAERVQVAYSARSR
;
A
#
# COMPACT_ATOMS: atom_id res chain seq x y z
N MET A 1 -9.39 -24.17 10.73
CA MET A 1 -10.11 -22.97 10.26
C MET A 1 -9.80 -22.77 8.79
N ARG A 2 -10.76 -22.27 8.01
CA ARG A 2 -10.64 -21.95 6.58
C ARG A 2 -10.77 -20.43 6.42
N ILE A 3 -9.69 -19.80 6.00
CA ILE A 3 -9.57 -18.34 5.92
C ILE A 3 -9.57 -17.92 4.45
N VAL A 4 -10.41 -16.94 4.10
CA VAL A 4 -10.38 -16.27 2.81
C VAL A 4 -9.87 -14.84 3.02
N SER A 5 -8.90 -14.44 2.20
CA SER A 5 -8.35 -13.08 2.22
C SER A 5 -8.77 -12.33 0.97
N LEU A 6 -9.39 -11.16 1.13
CA LEU A 6 -9.82 -10.32 0.01
C LEU A 6 -8.88 -9.14 -0.26
N LEU A 7 -7.71 -9.11 0.40
CA LEU A 7 -6.70 -8.06 0.24
C LEU A 7 -5.29 -8.61 0.53
N PRO A 8 -4.23 -8.04 -0.09
CA PRO A 8 -2.86 -8.49 0.14
C PRO A 8 -2.42 -8.38 1.61
N SER A 9 -2.78 -7.29 2.30
CA SER A 9 -2.38 -7.07 3.70
C SER A 9 -2.90 -8.16 4.63
N ALA A 10 -4.12 -8.64 4.40
CA ALA A 10 -4.69 -9.71 5.21
C ALA A 10 -3.98 -11.05 4.96
N SER A 11 -3.63 -11.36 3.70
CA SER A 11 -2.84 -12.57 3.41
C SER A 11 -1.49 -12.53 4.11
N GLU A 12 -0.81 -11.38 4.07
CA GLU A 12 0.46 -11.19 4.75
C GLU A 12 0.34 -11.33 6.27
N ILE A 13 -0.68 -10.73 6.89
CA ILE A 13 -0.94 -10.87 8.33
C ILE A 13 -1.21 -12.33 8.70
N VAL A 14 -2.10 -13.01 7.97
CA VAL A 14 -2.46 -14.41 8.25
C VAL A 14 -1.23 -15.32 8.13
N CYS A 15 -0.41 -15.13 7.10
CA CYS A 15 0.85 -15.86 6.94
C CYS A 15 1.85 -15.54 8.07
N ALA A 16 2.01 -14.27 8.44
CA ALA A 16 2.90 -13.86 9.54
C ALA A 16 2.47 -14.41 10.91
N LEU A 17 1.19 -14.73 11.09
CA LEU A 17 0.66 -15.43 12.26
C LEU A 17 0.86 -16.96 12.22
N GLY A 18 1.52 -17.48 11.19
CA GLY A 18 1.74 -18.91 11.00
C GLY A 18 0.47 -19.67 10.62
N LEU A 19 -0.43 -19.01 9.87
CA LEU A 19 -1.71 -19.56 9.43
C LEU A 19 -1.82 -19.70 7.91
N GLY A 20 -0.70 -19.67 7.18
CA GLY A 20 -0.68 -19.73 5.72
C GLY A 20 -1.40 -20.96 5.15
N GLU A 21 -1.29 -22.13 5.78
CA GLU A 21 -2.00 -23.35 5.38
C GLU A 21 -3.52 -23.28 5.58
N GLN A 22 -4.01 -22.31 6.36
CA GLN A 22 -5.43 -22.08 6.59
C GLN A 22 -6.02 -21.12 5.57
N LEU A 23 -5.20 -20.45 4.75
CA LEU A 23 -5.68 -19.66 3.61
C LEU A 23 -6.15 -20.58 2.49
N VAL A 24 -7.44 -20.50 2.16
CA VAL A 24 -8.06 -21.36 1.14
C VAL A 24 -8.37 -20.62 -0.17
N ALA A 25 -8.41 -19.29 -0.14
CA ALA A 25 -8.41 -18.43 -1.32
C ALA A 25 -7.98 -17.00 -0.95
N VAL A 26 -7.53 -16.27 -1.97
CA VAL A 26 -6.95 -14.94 -1.84
C VAL A 26 -7.45 -14.00 -2.95
N SER A 27 -7.27 -12.69 -2.81
CA SER A 27 -7.57 -11.74 -3.91
C SER A 27 -6.60 -11.90 -5.08
N HIS A 28 -6.95 -11.37 -6.25
CA HIS A 28 -6.04 -11.34 -7.41
C HIS A 28 -4.73 -10.58 -7.13
N GLU A 29 -4.76 -9.59 -6.24
CA GLU A 29 -3.60 -8.76 -5.85
C GLU A 29 -2.67 -9.43 -4.82
N CYS A 30 -3.07 -10.57 -4.21
CA CYS A 30 -2.24 -11.21 -3.19
C CYS A 30 -1.01 -11.88 -3.82
N ASP A 31 0.18 -11.41 -3.45
CA ASP A 31 1.45 -11.83 -4.05
C ASP A 31 2.51 -12.28 -3.02
N PHE A 32 2.26 -12.05 -1.73
CA PHE A 32 3.22 -12.28 -0.66
C PHE A 32 2.57 -12.92 0.59
N PRO A 33 3.24 -13.90 1.23
CA PRO A 33 4.49 -14.53 0.79
C PRO A 33 4.26 -15.37 -0.50
N PRO A 34 5.30 -15.71 -1.28
CA PRO A 34 5.14 -16.27 -2.64
C PRO A 34 4.25 -17.52 -2.71
N GLU A 35 4.13 -18.28 -1.62
CA GLU A 35 3.28 -19.46 -1.50
C GLU A 35 1.80 -19.14 -1.72
N VAL A 36 1.33 -17.94 -1.34
CA VAL A 36 -0.07 -17.53 -1.54
C VAL A 36 -0.43 -17.42 -3.01
N GLN A 37 0.57 -17.32 -3.90
CA GLN A 37 0.31 -17.21 -5.33
C GLN A 37 -0.28 -18.49 -5.95
N ARG A 38 -0.11 -19.62 -5.25
CA ARG A 38 -0.66 -20.93 -5.64
C ARG A 38 -2.12 -21.11 -5.24
N LEU A 39 -2.67 -20.21 -4.43
CA LEU A 39 -4.04 -20.30 -3.95
C LEU A 39 -5.05 -19.80 -4.99
N PRO A 40 -6.30 -20.32 -4.96
CA PRO A 40 -7.36 -19.83 -5.82
C PRO A 40 -7.61 -18.32 -5.68
N ARG A 41 -7.83 -17.65 -6.81
CA ARG A 41 -8.17 -16.22 -6.84
C ARG A 41 -9.67 -16.04 -6.78
N ILE A 42 -10.13 -15.35 -5.74
CA ILE A 42 -11.56 -15.17 -5.48
C ILE A 42 -12.07 -13.79 -5.89
N THR A 43 -11.18 -12.89 -6.31
CA THR A 43 -11.56 -11.58 -6.83
C THR A 43 -10.87 -11.28 -8.15
N SER A 44 -11.43 -10.38 -8.95
CA SER A 44 -10.83 -9.86 -10.18
C SER A 44 -11.15 -8.37 -10.36
N SER A 45 -10.24 -7.62 -10.98
CA SER A 45 -10.49 -6.25 -11.43
C SER A 45 -11.46 -6.23 -12.60
N ILE A 46 -12.29 -5.19 -12.69
CA ILE A 46 -13.11 -4.91 -13.88
C ILE A 46 -12.46 -3.90 -14.82
N LEU A 47 -11.35 -3.28 -14.40
CA LEU A 47 -10.63 -2.29 -15.20
C LEU A 47 -9.75 -2.99 -16.24
N PRO A 48 -9.63 -2.42 -17.47
CA PRO A 48 -8.69 -2.93 -18.46
C PRO A 48 -7.24 -2.83 -17.98
N HIS A 49 -6.40 -3.81 -18.36
CA HIS A 49 -5.03 -3.93 -17.87
C HIS A 49 -4.01 -3.03 -18.61
N ASP A 50 -4.36 -2.47 -19.77
CA ASP A 50 -3.44 -1.75 -20.67
C ASP A 50 -3.62 -0.22 -20.65
N LEU A 51 -4.10 0.33 -19.53
CA LEU A 51 -4.34 1.77 -19.38
C LEU A 51 -3.12 2.49 -18.84
N ASP A 52 -2.88 3.72 -19.32
CA ASP A 52 -1.92 4.62 -18.69
C ASP A 52 -2.46 5.20 -17.37
N ALA A 53 -1.58 5.86 -16.60
CA ALA A 53 -1.93 6.36 -15.27
C ALA A 53 -3.14 7.31 -15.26
N ARG A 54 -3.27 8.17 -16.30
CA ARG A 54 -4.38 9.10 -16.41
C ARG A 54 -5.67 8.39 -16.77
N ALA A 55 -5.62 7.46 -17.72
CA ALA A 55 -6.77 6.66 -18.13
C ALA A 55 -7.29 5.75 -16.99
N ILE A 56 -6.40 5.24 -16.13
CA ILE A 56 -6.78 4.52 -14.90
C ILE A 56 -7.53 5.46 -13.94
N ASP A 57 -6.99 6.64 -13.64
CA ASP A 57 -7.64 7.63 -12.75
C ASP A 57 -9.04 8.01 -13.26
N GLU A 58 -9.17 8.27 -14.57
CA GLU A 58 -10.44 8.59 -15.20
C GLU A 58 -11.46 7.44 -15.11
N ALA A 59 -11.01 6.20 -15.33
CA ALA A 59 -11.87 5.02 -15.25
C ALA A 59 -12.34 4.75 -13.82
N VAL A 60 -11.43 4.86 -12.84
CA VAL A 60 -11.73 4.73 -11.40
C VAL A 60 -12.71 5.80 -10.95
N CYS A 61 -12.43 7.07 -11.24
CA CYS A 61 -13.31 8.19 -10.87
C CYS A 61 -14.71 8.00 -11.43
N ARG A 62 -14.83 7.56 -12.68
CA ARG A 62 -16.11 7.30 -13.33
C ARG A 62 -16.87 6.17 -12.63
N ALA A 63 -16.20 5.04 -12.35
CA ALA A 63 -16.82 3.91 -11.66
C ALA A 63 -17.32 4.30 -10.25
N VAL A 64 -16.52 5.07 -9.50
CA VAL A 64 -16.91 5.58 -8.17
C VAL A 64 -18.11 6.53 -8.26
N GLN A 65 -18.11 7.47 -9.21
CA GLN A 65 -19.23 8.41 -9.43
C GLN A 65 -20.53 7.69 -9.81
N GLU A 66 -20.42 6.60 -10.58
CA GLU A 66 -21.56 5.79 -11.02
C GLU A 66 -21.98 4.72 -9.97
N GLY A 67 -21.28 4.65 -8.83
CA GLY A 67 -21.54 3.63 -7.79
C GLY A 67 -21.27 2.19 -8.25
N ARG A 68 -20.41 2.00 -9.26
CA ARG A 68 -20.05 0.66 -9.77
C ARG A 68 -18.90 0.08 -8.94
N ALA A 69 -19.03 -1.19 -8.57
CA ALA A 69 -17.94 -1.91 -7.91
C ALA A 69 -16.73 -2.03 -8.85
N LEU A 70 -15.54 -1.70 -8.34
CA LEU A 70 -14.27 -1.85 -9.07
C LEU A 70 -13.77 -3.30 -9.16
N TYR A 71 -14.39 -4.19 -8.40
CA TYR A 71 -13.96 -5.57 -8.24
C TYR A 71 -15.15 -6.52 -8.23
N LYS A 72 -14.94 -7.70 -8.81
CA LYS A 72 -15.87 -8.83 -8.71
C LYS A 72 -15.36 -9.84 -7.69
N VAL A 73 -16.27 -10.45 -6.94
CA VAL A 73 -15.98 -11.60 -6.07
C VAL A 73 -16.64 -12.86 -6.66
N ASP A 74 -15.93 -13.98 -6.69
CA ASP A 74 -16.44 -15.28 -7.13
C ASP A 74 -17.26 -15.93 -6.01
N GLY A 75 -18.57 -15.71 -6.05
CA GLY A 75 -19.54 -16.26 -5.09
C GLY A 75 -19.61 -17.78 -5.09
N ASP A 76 -19.51 -18.42 -6.26
CA ASP A 76 -19.60 -19.89 -6.38
C ASP A 76 -18.36 -20.55 -5.77
N LEU A 77 -17.18 -19.97 -5.97
CA LEU A 77 -15.97 -20.41 -5.32
C LEU A 77 -16.06 -20.20 -3.80
N LEU A 78 -16.53 -19.03 -3.34
CA LEU A 78 -16.73 -18.75 -1.92
C LEU A 78 -17.67 -19.77 -1.25
N ALA A 79 -18.77 -20.11 -1.93
CA ALA A 79 -19.75 -21.12 -1.53
C ALA A 79 -19.10 -22.50 -1.32
N ARG A 80 -18.34 -22.96 -2.32
CA ARG A 80 -17.65 -24.25 -2.27
C ARG A 80 -16.58 -24.27 -1.18
N LEU A 81 -15.92 -23.14 -0.97
CA LEU A 81 -14.85 -23.03 0.00
C LEU A 81 -15.33 -22.94 1.44
N LYS A 82 -16.60 -22.59 1.74
CA LYS A 82 -17.14 -22.61 3.11
C LYS A 82 -16.17 -22.03 4.16
N PRO A 83 -15.76 -20.75 4.03
CA PRO A 83 -14.81 -20.15 4.95
C PRO A 83 -15.40 -20.00 6.35
N ASP A 84 -14.55 -20.08 7.38
CA ASP A 84 -14.87 -19.73 8.75
C ASP A 84 -14.62 -18.23 9.01
N LEU A 85 -13.61 -17.67 8.33
CA LEU A 85 -13.20 -16.27 8.44
C LEU A 85 -12.93 -15.68 7.06
N ILE A 86 -13.55 -14.54 6.77
CA ILE A 86 -13.27 -13.71 5.59
C ILE A 86 -12.64 -12.41 6.08
N VAL A 87 -11.45 -12.07 5.60
CA VAL A 87 -10.79 -10.82 5.95
C VAL A 87 -10.83 -9.88 4.74
N THR A 88 -11.37 -8.68 4.94
CA THR A 88 -11.52 -7.62 3.93
C THR A 88 -10.96 -6.28 4.43
N GLN A 89 -11.04 -5.20 3.64
CA GLN A 89 -10.62 -3.85 4.05
C GLN A 89 -11.78 -2.85 4.00
N GLY A 90 -11.65 -1.78 4.78
CA GLY A 90 -12.49 -0.57 4.71
C GLY A 90 -11.67 0.73 4.72
N VAL A 91 -10.42 0.70 4.24
CA VAL A 91 -9.50 1.88 4.27
C VAL A 91 -9.53 2.65 2.94
N CYS A 92 -9.67 1.97 1.82
CA CYS A 92 -9.68 2.58 0.50
C CYS A 92 -10.72 1.87 -0.37
N ASP A 93 -11.72 2.60 -0.84
CA ASP A 93 -12.77 2.09 -1.73
C ASP A 93 -12.28 1.89 -3.17
N VAL A 94 -11.05 2.36 -3.48
CA VAL A 94 -10.40 2.20 -4.78
C VAL A 94 -9.54 0.95 -4.83
N CYS A 95 -8.64 0.76 -3.86
CA CYS A 95 -7.59 -0.27 -3.90
C CYS A 95 -7.99 -1.59 -3.22
N ALA A 96 -9.15 -1.65 -2.58
CA ALA A 96 -9.61 -2.84 -1.87
C ALA A 96 -11.11 -3.06 -2.06
N VAL A 97 -11.52 -4.33 -1.95
CA VAL A 97 -12.93 -4.68 -1.90
C VAL A 97 -13.51 -4.17 -0.58
N SER A 98 -14.42 -3.19 -0.65
CA SER A 98 -15.02 -2.59 0.55
C SER A 98 -15.95 -3.57 1.26
N VAL A 99 -16.24 -3.29 2.54
CA VAL A 99 -17.27 -4.03 3.31
C VAL A 99 -18.63 -3.97 2.61
N GLY A 100 -18.95 -2.82 2.00
CA GLY A 100 -20.17 -2.65 1.20
C GLY A 100 -20.20 -3.63 0.02
N THR A 101 -19.13 -3.72 -0.76
CA THR A 101 -19.06 -4.67 -1.89
C THR A 101 -19.11 -6.13 -1.44
N VAL A 102 -18.47 -6.47 -0.31
CA VAL A 102 -18.59 -7.81 0.28
C VAL A 102 -20.03 -8.06 0.72
N GLN A 103 -20.63 -7.16 1.48
CA GLN A 103 -22.01 -7.29 1.95
C GLN A 103 -23.01 -7.33 0.79
N GLU A 104 -22.84 -6.54 -0.25
CA GLU A 104 -23.66 -6.58 -1.46
C GLU A 104 -23.50 -7.90 -2.20
N THR A 105 -22.27 -8.38 -2.38
CA THR A 105 -22.04 -9.71 -2.94
C THR A 105 -22.75 -10.78 -2.10
N LEU A 106 -22.66 -10.68 -0.77
CA LEU A 106 -23.29 -11.60 0.16
C LEU A 106 -24.82 -11.45 0.21
N GLN A 107 -25.39 -10.26 -0.05
CA GLN A 107 -26.83 -10.00 -0.06
C GLN A 107 -27.52 -10.70 -1.25
N PHE A 108 -26.80 -10.88 -2.35
CA PHE A 108 -27.24 -11.61 -3.54
C PHE A 108 -26.89 -13.10 -3.48
N LEU A 109 -26.26 -13.55 -2.40
CA LEU A 109 -25.92 -14.95 -2.11
C LEU A 109 -26.55 -15.44 -0.79
N PRO A 110 -27.88 -15.27 -0.58
CA PRO A 110 -28.54 -15.83 0.60
C PRO A 110 -28.30 -17.36 0.66
N ASP A 111 -28.06 -17.88 1.86
CA ASP A 111 -27.79 -19.30 2.19
C ASP A 111 -26.45 -19.91 1.72
N VAL A 112 -25.51 -19.08 1.26
CA VAL A 112 -24.24 -19.58 0.68
C VAL A 112 -23.10 -19.74 1.70
N LEU A 113 -23.03 -18.88 2.72
CA LEU A 113 -21.99 -18.98 3.74
C LEU A 113 -22.44 -19.84 4.92
N PRO A 114 -21.55 -20.68 5.50
CA PRO A 114 -21.84 -21.38 6.74
C PRO A 114 -22.34 -20.44 7.83
N ALA A 115 -23.38 -20.84 8.55
CA ALA A 115 -23.83 -20.15 9.76
C ALA A 115 -22.64 -20.00 10.72
N GLY A 116 -22.29 -18.75 11.06
CA GLY A 116 -21.13 -18.44 11.89
C GLY A 116 -19.85 -18.01 11.15
N THR A 117 -19.89 -17.88 9.81
CA THR A 117 -18.78 -17.26 9.06
C THR A 117 -18.54 -15.84 9.56
N GLN A 118 -17.35 -15.58 10.09
CA GLN A 118 -16.96 -14.25 10.55
C GLN A 118 -16.42 -13.42 9.39
N THR A 119 -16.87 -12.17 9.23
CA THR A 119 -16.24 -11.21 8.32
C THR A 119 -15.52 -10.13 9.13
N LEU A 120 -14.22 -9.96 8.89
CA LEU A 120 -13.39 -8.98 9.56
C LEU A 120 -12.91 -7.92 8.57
N SER A 121 -13.29 -6.66 8.80
CA SER A 121 -12.78 -5.52 8.03
C SER A 121 -11.62 -4.84 8.74
N LEU A 122 -10.49 -4.75 8.05
CA LEU A 122 -9.29 -4.04 8.48
C LEU A 122 -9.41 -2.55 8.16
N SER A 123 -9.01 -1.70 9.11
CA SER A 123 -9.22 -0.25 9.09
C SER A 123 -7.98 0.53 9.57
N GLY A 124 -6.79 -0.08 9.52
CA GLY A 124 -5.55 0.51 9.94
C GLY A 124 -5.12 1.67 9.04
N THR A 125 -5.42 2.90 9.48
CA THR A 125 -4.99 4.16 8.82
C THR A 125 -3.73 4.76 9.45
N SER A 126 -3.18 4.12 10.47
CA SER A 126 -1.95 4.52 11.16
C SER A 126 -1.15 3.27 11.54
N VAL A 127 0.13 3.42 11.86
CA VAL A 127 1.00 2.34 12.34
C VAL A 127 0.37 1.65 13.56
N ALA A 128 -0.17 2.43 14.49
CA ALA A 128 -0.92 1.91 15.63
C ALA A 128 -2.21 1.18 15.23
N GLY A 129 -2.89 1.66 14.20
CA GLY A 129 -4.05 0.98 13.60
C GLY A 129 -3.68 -0.37 13.00
N VAL A 130 -2.55 -0.47 12.31
CA VAL A 130 -2.06 -1.74 11.76
C VAL A 130 -1.76 -2.76 12.86
N TRP A 131 -1.13 -2.34 13.97
CA TRP A 131 -0.93 -3.22 15.14
C TRP A 131 -2.25 -3.78 15.67
N ARG A 132 -3.27 -2.92 15.75
CA ARG A 132 -4.60 -3.31 16.21
C ARG A 132 -5.23 -4.32 15.27
N ASP A 133 -5.11 -4.11 13.97
CA ASP A 133 -5.64 -5.03 12.97
C ASP A 133 -4.95 -6.40 12.99
N ILE A 134 -3.62 -6.45 13.18
CA ILE A 134 -2.90 -7.72 13.42
C ILE A 134 -3.48 -8.44 14.64
N GLY A 135 -3.72 -7.71 15.74
CA GLY A 135 -4.36 -8.26 16.94
C GLY A 135 -5.78 -8.77 16.69
N ARG A 136 -6.59 -8.05 15.90
CA ARG A 136 -7.95 -8.46 15.53
C ARG A 136 -7.97 -9.72 14.67
N VAL A 137 -7.07 -9.82 13.70
CA VAL A 137 -6.91 -11.04 12.89
C VAL A 137 -6.47 -12.20 13.77
N GLY A 138 -5.51 -11.99 14.67
CA GLY A 138 -5.07 -13.02 15.62
C GLY A 138 -6.21 -13.52 16.52
N ALA A 139 -7.02 -12.62 17.08
CA ALA A 139 -8.16 -12.99 17.89
C ALA A 139 -9.23 -13.76 17.09
N ALA A 140 -9.59 -13.27 15.90
CA ALA A 140 -10.56 -13.92 15.02
C ALA A 140 -10.09 -15.31 14.55
N ALA A 141 -8.78 -15.47 14.36
CA ALA A 141 -8.18 -16.74 13.95
C ALA A 141 -7.80 -17.67 15.12
N GLY A 142 -8.11 -17.30 16.36
CA GLY A 142 -7.85 -18.13 17.55
C GLY A 142 -6.37 -18.22 17.96
N VAL A 143 -5.58 -17.20 17.65
CA VAL A 143 -4.12 -17.13 17.92
C VAL A 143 -3.67 -15.80 18.55
N PRO A 144 -4.35 -15.27 19.58
CA PRO A 144 -4.07 -13.94 20.11
C PRO A 144 -2.63 -13.79 20.65
N GLU A 145 -2.03 -14.84 21.19
CA GLU A 145 -0.66 -14.83 21.71
C GLU A 145 0.38 -14.68 20.59
N ARG A 146 0.15 -15.34 19.44
CA ARG A 146 1.01 -15.20 18.25
C ARG A 146 0.93 -13.79 17.68
N ALA A 147 -0.26 -13.19 17.67
CA ALA A 147 -0.44 -11.81 17.23
C ALA A 147 0.21 -10.82 18.19
N ALA A 148 0.09 -11.02 19.50
CA ALA A 148 0.76 -10.19 20.50
C ALA A 148 2.30 -10.26 20.36
N ALA A 149 2.85 -11.45 20.14
CA ALA A 149 4.29 -11.64 19.90
C ALA A 149 4.75 -10.91 18.63
N LEU A 150 4.05 -11.09 17.51
CA LEU A 150 4.35 -10.41 16.24
C LEU A 150 4.30 -8.88 16.38
N VAL A 151 3.25 -8.35 17.02
CA VAL A 151 3.14 -6.90 17.28
C VAL A 151 4.27 -6.41 18.18
N GLY A 152 4.69 -7.19 19.18
CA GLY A 152 5.82 -6.86 20.04
C GLY A 152 7.13 -6.73 19.26
N GLU A 153 7.41 -7.67 18.35
CA GLU A 153 8.59 -7.62 17.48
C GLU A 153 8.56 -6.39 16.58
N LEU A 154 7.44 -6.15 15.91
CA LEU A 154 7.31 -5.04 14.96
C LEU A 154 7.43 -3.68 15.66
N LYS A 155 6.85 -3.53 16.86
CA LYS A 155 7.03 -2.34 17.71
C LYS A 155 8.49 -2.14 18.12
N ALA A 156 9.18 -3.20 18.54
CA ALA A 156 10.59 -3.12 18.93
C ALA A 156 11.47 -2.66 17.75
N ARG A 157 11.22 -3.16 16.54
CA ARG A 157 11.89 -2.71 15.32
C ARG A 157 11.61 -1.24 15.01
N TRP A 158 10.35 -0.81 15.12
CA TRP A 158 9.93 0.57 14.92
C TRP A 158 10.58 1.54 15.91
N GLU A 159 10.61 1.20 17.19
CA GLU A 159 11.26 1.99 18.24
C GLU A 159 12.78 2.09 18.04
N ARG A 160 13.42 0.99 17.62
CA ARG A 160 14.84 0.98 17.28
C ARG A 160 15.12 1.91 16.11
N LEU A 161 14.30 1.88 15.06
CA LEU A 161 14.41 2.79 13.92
C LEU A 161 14.32 4.26 14.37
N ALA A 162 13.37 4.59 15.24
CA ALA A 162 13.18 5.95 15.76
C ALA A 162 14.42 6.50 16.52
N ARG A 163 15.24 5.60 17.11
CA ARG A 163 16.46 5.95 17.86
C ARG A 163 17.72 6.07 16.99
N LEU A 164 17.68 5.65 15.72
CA LEU A 164 18.83 5.78 14.83
C LEU A 164 19.18 7.25 14.58
N PRO A 165 20.45 7.60 14.35
CA PRO A 165 20.84 8.96 13.96
C PRO A 165 20.05 9.45 12.74
N LYS A 166 19.52 10.67 12.82
CA LYS A 166 18.68 11.26 11.77
C LYS A 166 19.42 12.38 11.03
N PRO A 167 19.12 12.59 9.74
CA PRO A 167 19.62 13.76 9.02
C PRO A 167 19.24 15.07 9.73
N ALA A 168 20.17 16.03 9.74
CA ALA A 168 19.95 17.37 10.26
C ALA A 168 20.45 18.40 9.23
N PRO A 169 19.60 19.30 8.72
CA PRO A 169 18.15 19.40 8.98
C PRO A 169 17.38 18.18 8.45
N ARG A 170 16.15 17.97 8.95
CA ARG A 170 15.27 16.92 8.44
C ARG A 170 14.87 17.26 7.00
N PRO A 171 15.05 16.35 6.02
CA PRO A 171 14.63 16.61 4.64
C PRO A 171 13.11 16.61 4.55
N ARG A 172 12.56 17.50 3.73
CA ARG A 172 11.14 17.45 3.34
C ARG A 172 10.96 16.38 2.27
N VAL A 173 10.12 15.40 2.54
CA VAL A 173 9.95 14.20 1.71
C VAL A 173 8.54 14.19 1.12
N LEU A 174 8.45 14.06 -0.20
CA LEU A 174 7.19 13.77 -0.87
C LEU A 174 7.14 12.28 -1.21
N MET A 175 6.22 11.56 -0.57
CA MET A 175 5.85 10.19 -0.95
C MET A 175 4.76 10.30 -2.03
N LEU A 176 5.14 10.12 -3.29
CA LEU A 176 4.27 10.32 -4.46
C LEU A 176 3.59 9.00 -4.82
N GLU A 177 2.31 8.87 -4.47
CA GLU A 177 1.51 7.65 -4.65
C GLU A 177 0.83 7.55 -6.03
N TRP A 178 0.80 8.65 -6.79
CA TRP A 178 0.39 8.65 -8.19
C TRP A 178 1.07 9.82 -8.91
N PRO A 179 1.60 9.65 -10.14
CA PRO A 179 2.31 10.71 -10.84
C PRO A 179 1.40 11.72 -11.55
N ASP A 180 0.26 11.29 -12.11
CA ASP A 180 -0.62 12.14 -12.91
C ASP A 180 -2.10 11.69 -12.85
N PRO A 181 -3.00 12.49 -12.28
CA PRO A 181 -2.69 13.70 -11.49
C PRO A 181 -1.91 13.33 -10.22
N PRO A 182 -1.11 14.23 -9.63
CA PRO A 182 -0.26 13.85 -8.51
C PRO A 182 -1.07 13.57 -7.24
N PHE A 183 -0.78 12.45 -6.55
CA PHE A 183 -1.31 12.10 -5.22
C PHE A 183 -0.17 11.96 -4.22
N TYR A 184 -0.31 12.55 -3.03
CA TYR A 184 0.63 12.31 -1.94
C TYR A 184 0.11 11.22 -0.99
N GLY A 185 1.04 10.52 -0.35
CA GLY A 185 0.73 9.47 0.61
C GLY A 185 0.20 9.99 1.94
N GLY A 186 -0.92 9.42 2.38
CA GLY A 186 -1.51 9.64 3.70
C GLY A 186 -1.37 8.41 4.61
N HIS A 187 -2.35 8.23 5.48
CA HIS A 187 -2.47 7.12 6.42
C HIS A 187 -1.21 6.97 7.30
N TRP A 188 -0.54 5.82 7.24
CA TRP A 188 0.69 5.53 7.98
C TRP A 188 1.95 6.06 7.27
N VAL A 189 1.86 6.50 6.01
CA VAL A 189 3.03 6.90 5.21
C VAL A 189 3.78 8.08 5.85
N PRO A 190 3.11 9.14 6.32
CA PRO A 190 3.78 10.22 7.05
C PRO A 190 4.47 9.75 8.35
N GLU A 191 3.94 8.72 9.02
CA GLU A 191 4.59 8.12 10.18
C GLU A 191 5.88 7.37 9.79
N GLN A 192 5.90 6.71 8.63
CA GLN A 192 7.12 6.10 8.09
C GLN A 192 8.17 7.18 7.77
N VAL A 193 7.77 8.29 7.14
CA VAL A 193 8.66 9.44 6.85
C VAL A 193 9.27 9.99 8.14
N ALA A 194 8.44 10.25 9.15
CA ALA A 194 8.89 10.75 10.45
C ALA A 194 9.83 9.76 11.15
N ALA A 195 9.48 8.46 11.16
CA ALA A 195 10.32 7.42 11.76
C ALA A 195 11.65 7.27 11.02
N ALA A 196 11.70 7.48 9.70
CA ALA A 196 12.91 7.46 8.90
C ALA A 196 13.82 8.68 9.15
N GLY A 197 13.28 9.79 9.68
CA GLY A 197 14.02 11.02 9.96
C GLY A 197 13.72 12.19 9.03
N GLY A 198 12.71 12.05 8.17
CA GLY A 198 12.22 13.13 7.32
C GLY A 198 11.07 13.90 7.95
N GLU A 199 10.57 14.86 7.19
CA GLU A 199 9.30 15.55 7.40
C GLU A 199 8.46 15.36 6.15
N ASP A 200 7.22 14.89 6.29
CA ASP A 200 6.34 14.75 5.13
C ASP A 200 5.99 16.14 4.56
N ALA A 201 6.17 16.31 3.25
CA ALA A 201 6.02 17.60 2.60
C ALA A 201 4.56 18.06 2.49
N LEU A 202 3.60 17.13 2.51
CA LEU A 202 2.17 17.41 2.27
C LEU A 202 1.24 16.60 3.18
N GLY A 203 1.53 15.32 3.39
CA GLY A 203 0.71 14.38 4.13
C GLY A 203 0.77 14.56 5.65
N ARG A 204 -0.25 14.05 6.32
CA ARG A 204 -0.36 14.05 7.79
C ARG A 204 -0.74 12.67 8.30
N PRO A 205 -0.20 12.23 9.45
CA PRO A 205 -0.52 10.92 10.03
C PRO A 205 -2.04 10.71 10.17
N GLY A 206 -2.54 9.61 9.62
CA GLY A 206 -3.94 9.19 9.72
C GLY A 206 -4.93 9.87 8.77
N GLU A 207 -4.54 10.95 8.07
CA GLU A 207 -5.36 11.57 7.01
C GLU A 207 -5.28 10.73 5.72
N VAL A 208 -6.33 10.68 4.91
CA VAL A 208 -6.32 9.90 3.67
C VAL A 208 -5.30 10.44 2.66
N SER A 209 -4.75 9.55 1.81
CA SER A 209 -4.03 9.97 0.61
C SER A 209 -4.93 10.83 -0.26
N ALA A 210 -4.38 11.90 -0.85
CA ALA A 210 -5.18 12.87 -1.58
C ALA A 210 -4.47 13.39 -2.82
N ARG A 211 -5.29 13.77 -3.81
CA ARG A 211 -4.84 14.50 -4.99
C ARG A 211 -4.32 15.88 -4.57
N VAL A 212 -3.21 16.28 -5.18
CA VAL A 212 -2.64 17.61 -5.04
C VAL A 212 -2.55 18.28 -6.40
N THR A 213 -2.61 19.62 -6.43
CA THR A 213 -2.38 20.36 -7.66
C THR A 213 -0.88 20.60 -7.87
N TRP A 214 -0.46 20.81 -9.11
CA TRP A 214 0.94 21.12 -9.40
C TRP A 214 1.39 22.42 -8.73
N GLU A 215 0.53 23.43 -8.64
CA GLU A 215 0.82 24.68 -7.94
C GLU A 215 1.16 24.41 -6.48
N ARG A 216 0.33 23.61 -5.79
CA ARG A 216 0.55 23.28 -4.39
C ARG A 216 1.80 22.41 -4.17
N LEU A 217 2.10 21.53 -5.11
CA LEU A 217 3.31 20.70 -5.08
C LEU A 217 4.56 21.56 -5.28
N LEU A 218 4.52 22.53 -6.20
CA LEU A 218 5.58 23.51 -6.43
C LEU A 218 5.83 24.41 -5.21
N GLU A 219 4.78 24.82 -4.50
CA GLU A 219 4.89 25.54 -3.23
C GLU A 219 5.53 24.70 -2.11
N ALA A 220 5.24 23.40 -2.07
CA ALA A 220 5.80 22.50 -1.09
C ALA A 220 7.32 22.28 -1.29
N ASP A 221 7.79 22.30 -2.55
CA ASP A 221 9.20 22.16 -2.97
C ASP A 221 10.01 21.13 -2.15
N PRO A 222 9.65 19.83 -2.22
CA PRO A 222 10.30 18.80 -1.42
C PRO A 222 11.79 18.66 -1.73
N ASP A 223 12.57 18.29 -0.70
CA ASP A 223 14.00 17.98 -0.83
C ASP A 223 14.25 16.60 -1.45
N VAL A 224 13.33 15.65 -1.20
CA VAL A 224 13.37 14.26 -1.70
C VAL A 224 11.98 13.89 -2.23
N ILE A 225 11.92 13.26 -3.40
CA ILE A 225 10.70 12.60 -3.90
C ILE A 225 10.96 11.11 -3.90
N VAL A 226 10.02 10.33 -3.34
CA VAL A 226 10.01 8.87 -3.44
C VAL A 226 8.73 8.48 -4.18
N MET A 227 8.89 7.94 -5.38
CA MET A 227 7.79 7.39 -6.17
C MET A 227 7.38 6.05 -5.59
N VAL A 228 6.13 5.99 -5.11
CA VAL A 228 5.50 4.85 -4.46
C VAL A 228 4.10 4.64 -5.03
N ALA A 229 3.98 4.56 -6.36
CA ALA A 229 2.70 4.35 -7.01
C ALA A 229 2.04 3.05 -6.57
N CYS A 230 0.85 3.15 -5.97
CA CYS A 230 0.14 2.01 -5.39
C CYS A 230 -0.12 0.92 -6.43
N GLY A 231 0.07 -0.35 -6.05
CA GLY A 231 -0.11 -1.50 -6.95
C GLY A 231 1.09 -1.78 -7.87
N TYR A 232 2.12 -0.94 -7.86
CA TYR A 232 3.30 -1.10 -8.72
C TYR A 232 4.54 -1.54 -7.94
N ASP A 233 5.35 -2.37 -8.58
CA ASP A 233 6.65 -2.82 -8.07
C ASP A 233 7.74 -1.74 -8.27
N LEU A 234 8.99 -2.08 -7.91
CA LEU A 234 10.12 -1.17 -8.06
C LEU A 234 10.38 -0.79 -9.53
N ALA A 235 10.24 -1.73 -10.47
CA ALA A 235 10.57 -1.51 -11.88
C ALA A 235 9.60 -0.51 -12.53
N ALA A 236 8.30 -0.68 -12.30
CA ALA A 236 7.29 0.26 -12.76
C ALA A 236 7.43 1.63 -12.08
N ASN A 237 7.66 1.66 -10.76
CA ASN A 237 7.91 2.91 -10.04
C ASN A 237 9.16 3.65 -10.53
N ARG A 238 10.20 2.93 -10.98
CA ARG A 238 11.37 3.54 -11.62
C ARG A 238 10.99 4.26 -12.90
N ALA A 239 10.13 3.67 -13.73
CA ALA A 239 9.66 4.31 -14.96
C ALA A 239 8.85 5.59 -14.67
N PHE A 240 7.93 5.54 -13.70
CA PHE A 240 7.17 6.71 -13.28
C PHE A 240 8.06 7.82 -12.71
N ALA A 241 9.02 7.46 -11.85
CA ALA A 241 9.99 8.39 -11.30
C ALA A 241 10.87 9.03 -12.39
N ALA A 242 11.28 8.27 -13.41
CA ALA A 242 12.05 8.79 -14.53
C ALA A 242 11.27 9.82 -15.34
N ALA A 243 9.96 9.61 -15.53
CA ALA A 243 9.09 10.55 -16.25
C ALA A 243 9.01 11.94 -15.58
N LEU A 244 9.25 12.05 -14.27
CA LEU A 244 9.28 13.34 -13.57
C LEU A 244 10.39 14.27 -14.08
N TYR A 245 11.47 13.74 -14.64
CA TYR A 245 12.56 14.57 -15.19
C TYR A 245 12.16 15.28 -16.48
N GLU A 246 11.20 14.73 -17.22
CA GLU A 246 10.69 15.30 -18.47
C GLU A 246 9.42 16.15 -18.25
N HIS A 247 8.77 16.04 -17.09
CA HIS A 247 7.55 16.78 -16.78
C HIS A 247 7.82 18.29 -16.60
N PRO A 248 7.09 19.19 -17.29
CA PRO A 248 7.38 20.63 -17.31
C PRO A 248 7.41 21.30 -15.93
N GLU A 249 6.47 20.93 -15.06
CA GLU A 249 6.35 21.40 -13.68
C GLU A 249 7.35 20.68 -12.77
N ALA A 250 7.38 19.35 -12.78
CA ALA A 250 8.19 18.57 -11.85
C ALA A 250 9.69 18.83 -11.97
N ARG A 251 10.21 19.07 -13.19
CA ARG A 251 11.63 19.40 -13.42
C ARG A 251 12.11 20.66 -12.69
N THR A 252 11.19 21.53 -12.25
CA THR A 252 11.52 22.75 -11.51
C THR A 252 11.66 22.53 -10.01
N LEU A 253 11.19 21.40 -9.49
CA LEU A 253 11.28 21.05 -8.07
C LEU A 253 12.73 20.83 -7.65
N ARG A 254 13.05 21.19 -6.41
CA ARG A 254 14.38 20.99 -5.82
C ARG A 254 14.83 19.53 -5.86
N ALA A 255 13.98 18.58 -5.50
CA ALA A 255 14.31 17.17 -5.54
C ALA A 255 14.74 16.70 -6.95
N VAL A 256 14.00 17.10 -7.99
CA VAL A 256 14.29 16.71 -9.38
C VAL A 256 15.58 17.35 -9.87
N ARG A 257 15.76 18.66 -9.67
CA ARG A 257 16.99 19.38 -10.05
C ARG A 257 18.26 18.83 -9.38
N ARG A 258 18.13 18.30 -8.15
CA ARG A 258 19.25 17.73 -7.38
C ARG A 258 19.46 16.23 -7.61
N GLY A 259 18.63 15.58 -8.42
CA GLY A 259 18.70 14.12 -8.58
C GLY A 259 18.31 13.35 -7.32
N ALA A 260 17.48 13.93 -6.46
CA ALA A 260 16.96 13.32 -5.23
C ALA A 260 15.57 12.70 -5.45
N VAL A 261 15.38 12.06 -6.61
CA VAL A 261 14.19 11.29 -6.96
C VAL A 261 14.52 9.81 -6.80
N TRP A 262 13.66 9.12 -6.06
CA TRP A 262 13.78 7.70 -5.76
C TRP A 262 12.56 6.96 -6.26
N ALA A 263 12.72 5.69 -6.56
CA ALA A 263 11.63 4.76 -6.76
C ALA A 263 11.70 3.68 -5.69
N ALA A 264 10.55 3.18 -5.25
CA ALA A 264 10.48 2.07 -4.33
C ALA A 264 9.39 1.06 -4.74
N ASP A 265 9.51 -0.17 -4.27
CA ASP A 265 8.40 -1.14 -4.32
C ASP A 265 7.28 -0.66 -3.37
N ALA A 266 6.36 0.09 -3.93
CA ALA A 266 5.22 0.64 -3.23
C ALA A 266 4.33 -0.46 -2.68
N ASN A 267 4.04 -1.44 -3.53
CA ASN A 267 3.08 -2.50 -3.26
C ASN A 267 3.47 -3.28 -2.00
N SER A 268 4.75 -3.62 -1.85
CA SER A 268 5.22 -4.38 -0.69
C SER A 268 5.37 -3.57 0.60
N PHE A 269 5.78 -2.31 0.51
CA PHE A 269 6.35 -1.59 1.67
C PHE A 269 5.61 -0.33 2.10
N PHE A 270 4.88 0.31 1.18
CA PHE A 270 4.31 1.64 1.40
C PHE A 270 2.78 1.66 1.24
N SER A 271 2.22 0.81 0.39
CA SER A 271 0.79 0.83 0.04
C SER A 271 -0.09 -0.15 0.82
N ARG A 272 0.50 -1.00 1.67
CA ARG A 272 -0.21 -2.04 2.43
C ARG A 272 -0.11 -1.83 3.94
N PRO A 273 -1.24 -1.79 4.69
CA PRO A 273 -1.23 -1.81 6.15
C PRO A 273 -0.92 -3.23 6.67
N ALA A 274 0.33 -3.67 6.50
CA ALA A 274 0.79 -5.03 6.79
C ALA A 274 2.16 -5.00 7.52
N PRO A 275 2.65 -6.12 8.07
CA PRO A 275 3.92 -6.18 8.80
C PRO A 275 5.12 -5.54 8.08
N ARG A 276 5.22 -5.68 6.75
CA ARG A 276 6.31 -5.08 5.96
C ARG A 276 6.35 -3.55 5.93
N LEU A 277 5.36 -2.83 6.46
CA LEU A 277 5.44 -1.37 6.63
C LEU A 277 6.64 -0.92 7.47
N VAL A 278 7.10 -1.77 8.42
CA VAL A 278 8.30 -1.49 9.22
C VAL A 278 9.56 -1.56 8.36
N ALA A 279 9.64 -2.54 7.47
CA ALA A 279 10.73 -2.66 6.52
C ALA A 279 10.73 -1.49 5.51
N GLY A 280 9.54 -0.99 5.14
CA GLY A 280 9.39 0.24 4.35
C GLY A 280 10.00 1.46 5.03
N ALA A 281 9.69 1.68 6.32
CA ALA A 281 10.28 2.76 7.09
C ALA A 281 11.81 2.61 7.29
N GLU A 282 12.30 1.38 7.50
CA GLU A 282 13.74 1.08 7.58
C GLU A 282 14.45 1.36 6.24
N ALA A 283 13.84 1.00 5.11
CA ALA A 283 14.35 1.30 3.77
C ALA A 283 14.34 2.81 3.48
N LEU A 284 13.27 3.51 3.87
CA LEU A 284 13.18 4.95 3.73
C LEU A 284 14.30 5.67 4.51
N ALA A 285 14.69 5.17 5.68
CA ALA A 285 15.84 5.73 6.40
C ALA A 285 17.16 5.61 5.62
N GLN A 286 17.35 4.55 4.84
CA GLN A 286 18.51 4.42 3.94
C GLN A 286 18.41 5.39 2.75
N VAL A 287 17.22 5.53 2.16
CA VAL A 287 16.93 6.51 1.11
C VAL A 287 17.28 7.94 1.56
N LEU A 288 16.86 8.32 2.77
CA LEU A 288 17.16 9.63 3.36
C LEU A 288 18.65 9.79 3.72
N ALA A 289 19.37 8.69 3.90
CA ALA A 289 20.83 8.65 4.01
C ALA A 289 21.54 8.57 2.63
N ALA A 290 20.80 8.74 1.54
CA ALA A 290 21.27 8.67 0.17
C ALA A 290 21.86 7.31 -0.26
N ARG A 291 21.29 6.21 0.24
CA ARG A 291 21.74 4.83 -0.06
C ARG A 291 20.62 4.02 -0.72
N ASP A 292 20.98 3.29 -1.77
CA ASP A 292 20.10 2.30 -2.39
C ASP A 292 19.84 1.13 -1.43
N VAL A 293 18.65 0.55 -1.56
CA VAL A 293 18.20 -0.64 -0.84
C VAL A 293 17.86 -1.70 -1.87
N PRO A 294 18.78 -2.64 -2.16
CA PRO A 294 18.59 -3.63 -3.22
C PRO A 294 17.24 -4.33 -3.15
N GLY A 295 16.49 -4.28 -4.25
CA GLY A 295 15.16 -4.90 -4.37
C GLY A 295 14.02 -4.15 -3.66
N VAL A 296 14.29 -3.02 -3.01
CA VAL A 296 13.27 -2.24 -2.28
C VAL A 296 13.17 -0.81 -2.77
N ALA A 297 14.30 -0.09 -2.85
CA ALA A 297 14.31 1.31 -3.23
C ALA A 297 15.64 1.70 -3.88
N GLU A 298 15.60 2.59 -4.85
CA GLU A 298 16.80 3.05 -5.54
C GLU A 298 16.67 4.47 -6.07
N ARG A 299 17.82 5.13 -6.20
CA ARG A 299 17.87 6.47 -6.78
C ARG A 299 17.67 6.38 -8.29
N VAL A 300 16.75 7.17 -8.81
CA VAL A 300 16.54 7.27 -10.26
C VAL A 300 17.50 8.32 -10.80
N GLN A 301 18.39 7.88 -11.67
CA GLN A 301 19.28 8.75 -12.43
C GLN A 301 18.82 8.74 -13.89
N VAL A 302 18.40 9.90 -14.39
CA VAL A 302 18.26 10.10 -15.82
C VAL A 302 19.57 10.73 -16.29
N ALA A 303 20.26 10.07 -17.23
CA ALA A 303 21.37 10.70 -17.91
C ALA A 303 20.78 11.96 -18.57
N TYR A 304 21.13 13.14 -18.07
CA TYR A 304 20.80 14.39 -18.74
C TYR A 304 21.47 14.30 -20.11
N SER A 305 20.73 13.84 -21.13
CA SER A 305 21.16 14.05 -22.49
C SER A 305 21.22 15.56 -22.60
N ALA A 306 22.43 16.11 -22.68
CA ALA A 306 22.64 17.49 -23.00
C ALA A 306 22.02 17.70 -24.39
N ARG A 307 20.71 17.93 -24.46
CA ARG A 307 20.04 18.46 -25.64
C ARG A 307 20.51 19.90 -25.73
N SER A 308 21.69 19.99 -26.35
CA SER A 308 22.22 21.08 -27.14
C SER A 308 21.36 22.34 -27.17
N ARG A 309 21.90 23.39 -26.54
CA ARG A 309 21.89 24.82 -26.89
C ARG A 309 20.55 25.48 -27.23
#